data_AF-A0A8S0QVI6-F1
#
_entry.id   AF-A0A8S0QVI6-F1
#
_cell.length_a   1.000
_cell.length_b   1.000
_cell.length_c   1.000
_cell.angle_alpha   90.00
_cell.angle_beta   90.00
_cell.angle_gamma   90.00
#
_symmetry.space_group_name_H-M   'P 1'
#
loop_
_entity.id
_entity.type
_entity.pdbx_description
1 polymer ?
#
loop_
_entity_poly.entity_id
_entity_poly.type
_entity_poly.pdbx_seq_one_letter_code
_entity_poly.pdbx_strand_id
1 'polypeptide(L)'
;MVLAFGLVCFMIVKGVQGLVEEGKSQREEKRVLKYFLPQVEAASFLSMTLAFVWQKAVRLWPNIMVLFIIWSSFILTLSAGILLIWFQRPATDGVGALFIVFAIGNGLYACWVTQRTGFCSKIFMKALEPVSKFPDLNLPTYWMLGAGFCWMSFWVLAVIGSLNFYVPPLIIIALILSLAWTAEVMRNVANLTVSRVISLYYLRGMQSNTQFCFRRALSKNLGSACLGSLFVPAIEALRILARGLNLLEGEDEFMFSCAHCCLRVMESIFRRGNGWAYVQVIQ
;
A
#
# COMPACT_ATOMS: atom_id res chain seq x y z
N MET A 1 -10.68 11.73 -4.55
CA MET A 1 -11.06 11.21 -3.21
C MET A 1 -12.56 11.23 -3.02
N VAL A 2 -13.22 12.35 -3.31
CA VAL A 2 -14.70 12.48 -3.18
C VAL A 2 -15.45 11.40 -3.96
N LEU A 3 -15.04 11.07 -5.20
CA LEU A 3 -15.68 10.02 -5.99
C LEU A 3 -15.54 8.62 -5.36
N ALA A 4 -14.33 8.24 -4.93
CA ALA A 4 -14.09 6.95 -4.29
C ALA A 4 -14.84 6.83 -2.96
N PHE A 5 -14.82 7.89 -2.14
CA PHE A 5 -15.56 7.96 -0.89
C PHE A 5 -17.07 7.91 -1.12
N GLY A 6 -17.57 8.68 -2.08
CA GLY A 6 -18.98 8.67 -2.48
C GLY A 6 -19.45 7.31 -2.98
N LEU A 7 -18.62 6.59 -3.74
CA LEU A 7 -18.93 5.26 -4.24
C LEU A 7 -19.00 4.23 -3.10
N VAL A 8 -18.05 4.26 -2.16
CA VAL A 8 -18.08 3.42 -0.95
C VAL A 8 -19.31 3.73 -0.09
N CYS A 9 -19.60 5.00 0.19
CA CYS A 9 -20.79 5.41 0.94
C CYS A 9 -22.09 4.99 0.25
N PHE A 10 -22.19 5.16 -1.07
CA PHE A 10 -23.35 4.72 -1.85
C PHE A 10 -23.55 3.21 -1.75
N MET A 11 -22.49 2.42 -1.82
CA MET A 11 -22.56 0.96 -1.67
C MET A 11 -22.96 0.54 -0.26
N ILE A 12 -22.50 1.25 0.78
CA ILE A 12 -22.94 1.01 2.15
C ILE A 12 -24.44 1.28 2.30
N VAL A 13 -24.93 2.42 1.81
CA VAL A 13 -26.37 2.76 1.85
C VAL A 13 -27.19 1.70 1.11
N LYS A 14 -26.71 1.23 -0.04
CA LYS A 14 -27.37 0.16 -0.80
C LYS A 14 -27.34 -1.19 -0.09
N GLY A 15 -26.25 -1.54 0.58
CA GLY A 15 -26.18 -2.73 1.42
C GLY A 15 -27.16 -2.66 2.60
N VAL A 16 -27.29 -1.49 3.23
CA VAL A 16 -28.28 -1.27 4.30
C VAL A 16 -29.71 -1.36 3.77
N GLN A 17 -29.99 -0.86 2.57
CA GLN A 17 -31.30 -1.00 1.92
C GLN A 17 -31.63 -2.47 1.62
N GLY A 18 -30.67 -3.26 1.12
CA GLY A 18 -30.84 -4.71 0.90
C GLY A 18 -31.13 -5.51 2.18
N LEU A 19 -30.57 -5.05 3.31
CA LEU A 19 -30.84 -5.61 4.65
C LEU A 19 -32.25 -5.29 5.18
N VAL A 20 -32.87 -4.21 4.70
CA VAL A 20 -34.19 -3.73 5.14
C VAL A 20 -35.31 -4.29 4.25
N GLU A 21 -35.07 -4.49 2.95
CA GLU A 21 -36.04 -5.11 2.05
C GLU A 21 -36.25 -6.60 2.41
N GLU A 22 -37.48 -6.96 2.79
CA GLU A 22 -37.83 -8.34 3.17
C GLU A 22 -37.79 -9.27 1.94
N GLY A 23 -36.87 -10.24 1.92
CA GLY A 23 -36.71 -11.16 0.80
C GLY A 23 -35.61 -12.21 0.96
N LYS A 24 -35.36 -13.00 -0.11
CA LYS A 24 -34.27 -14.00 -0.15
C LYS A 24 -32.88 -13.36 0.02
N SER A 25 -32.66 -12.18 -0.56
CA SER A 25 -31.41 -11.41 -0.44
C SER A 25 -31.06 -11.09 1.02
N GLN A 26 -32.05 -10.68 1.82
CA GLN A 26 -31.86 -10.39 3.25
C GLN A 26 -31.30 -11.59 4.05
N ARG A 27 -31.74 -12.81 3.72
CA ARG A 27 -31.33 -14.02 4.46
C ARG A 27 -29.91 -14.45 4.10
N GLU A 28 -29.51 -14.24 2.86
CA GLU A 28 -28.15 -14.49 2.37
C GLU A 28 -27.18 -13.44 2.91
N GLU A 29 -27.54 -12.15 2.85
CA GLU A 29 -26.74 -11.08 3.43
C GLU A 29 -26.56 -11.22 4.94
N LYS A 30 -27.63 -11.52 5.70
CA LYS A 30 -27.51 -11.77 7.14
C LYS A 30 -26.59 -12.96 7.45
N ARG A 31 -26.58 -13.99 6.61
CA ARG A 31 -25.69 -15.14 6.76
C ARG A 31 -24.24 -14.72 6.50
N VAL A 32 -23.97 -14.03 5.39
CA VAL A 32 -22.63 -13.53 5.06
C VAL A 32 -22.14 -12.58 6.15
N LEU A 33 -22.96 -11.62 6.57
CA LEU A 33 -22.65 -10.69 7.65
C LEU A 33 -22.32 -11.41 8.97
N LYS A 34 -23.08 -12.45 9.34
CA LYS A 34 -22.87 -13.17 10.61
C LYS A 34 -21.60 -14.02 10.62
N TYR A 35 -21.20 -14.61 9.48
CA TYR A 35 -20.03 -15.51 9.42
C TYR A 35 -18.76 -14.83 8.91
N PHE A 36 -18.87 -13.93 7.93
CA PHE A 36 -17.73 -13.30 7.28
C PHE A 36 -17.26 -12.04 8.02
N LEU A 37 -18.18 -11.20 8.51
CA LEU A 37 -17.81 -9.94 9.19
C LEU A 37 -16.93 -10.18 10.42
N PRO A 38 -17.22 -11.13 11.34
CA PRO A 38 -16.39 -11.33 12.53
C PRO A 38 -14.99 -11.84 12.17
N GLN A 39 -14.87 -12.66 11.13
CA GLN A 39 -13.58 -13.21 10.69
C GLN A 39 -12.69 -12.12 10.08
N VAL A 40 -13.26 -11.27 9.22
CA VAL A 40 -12.53 -10.19 8.57
C VAL A 40 -12.18 -9.07 9.55
N GLU A 41 -13.09 -8.72 10.47
CA GLU A 41 -12.80 -7.74 11.52
C GLU A 41 -11.71 -8.25 12.47
N ALA A 42 -11.75 -9.53 12.87
CA ALA A 42 -10.69 -10.14 13.68
C ALA A 42 -9.34 -10.13 12.94
N ALA A 43 -9.31 -10.45 11.65
CA ALA A 43 -8.11 -10.38 10.83
C ALA A 43 -7.60 -8.94 10.69
N SER A 44 -8.50 -7.96 10.53
CA SER A 44 -8.17 -6.54 10.45
C SER A 44 -7.56 -6.04 11.77
N PHE A 45 -8.13 -6.44 12.90
CA PHE A 45 -7.60 -6.11 14.23
C PHE A 45 -6.23 -6.75 14.46
N LEU A 46 -6.04 -8.02 14.08
CA LEU A 46 -4.75 -8.69 14.12
C LEU A 46 -3.71 -7.99 13.23
N SER A 47 -4.10 -7.57 12.02
CA SER A 47 -3.21 -6.84 11.11
C SER A 47 -2.79 -5.49 11.68
N MET A 48 -3.71 -4.79 12.36
CA MET A 48 -3.45 -3.51 12.99
C MET A 48 -2.48 -3.65 14.17
N THR A 49 -2.74 -4.59 15.07
CA THR A 49 -1.83 -4.87 16.20
C THR A 49 -0.44 -5.26 15.71
N LEU A 50 -0.36 -6.12 14.69
CA LEU A 50 0.89 -6.48 14.04
C LEU A 50 1.59 -5.25 13.42
N ALA A 51 0.87 -4.34 12.78
CA ALA A 51 1.43 -3.12 12.21
C ALA A 51 2.04 -2.20 13.29
N PHE A 52 1.37 -2.03 14.44
CA PHE A 52 1.93 -1.29 15.57
C PHE A 52 3.20 -1.95 16.13
N VAL A 53 3.14 -3.26 16.36
CA VAL A 53 4.29 -4.05 16.83
C VAL A 53 5.46 -3.92 15.84
N TRP A 54 5.18 -4.01 14.54
CA TRP A 54 6.16 -3.89 13.48
C TRP A 54 6.84 -2.52 13.48
N GLN A 55 6.05 -1.44 13.53
CA GLN A 55 6.58 -0.07 13.58
C GLN A 55 7.46 0.16 14.81
N LYS A 56 7.07 -0.39 15.96
CA LYS A 56 7.86 -0.30 17.19
C LYS A 56 9.14 -1.14 17.09
N ALA A 57 9.06 -2.37 16.58
CA ALA A 57 10.18 -3.28 16.44
C ALA A 57 11.25 -2.73 15.48
N VAL A 58 10.85 -2.15 14.34
CA VAL A 58 11.77 -1.52 13.37
C VAL A 58 12.64 -0.43 14.00
N ARG A 59 12.10 0.32 14.97
CA ARG A 59 12.82 1.40 15.66
C ARG A 59 13.69 0.91 16.81
N LEU A 60 13.24 -0.12 17.52
CA LEU A 60 13.98 -0.68 18.66
C LEU A 60 15.14 -1.57 18.23
N TRP A 61 14.91 -2.43 17.23
CA TRP A 61 15.88 -3.44 16.79
C TRP A 61 16.11 -3.41 15.27
N PRO A 62 16.60 -2.29 14.71
CA PRO A 62 16.82 -2.14 13.28
C PRO A 62 17.75 -3.21 12.67
N ASN A 63 18.81 -3.61 13.38
CA ASN A 63 19.74 -4.66 12.93
C ASN A 63 19.04 -5.99 12.66
N ILE A 64 18.19 -6.42 13.59
CA ILE A 64 17.46 -7.69 13.48
C ILE A 64 16.33 -7.53 12.46
N MET A 65 15.65 -6.38 12.47
CA MET A 65 14.50 -6.14 11.62
C MET A 65 14.84 -6.12 10.13
N VAL A 66 16.01 -5.61 9.72
CA VAL A 66 16.44 -5.66 8.30
C VAL A 66 16.50 -7.11 7.80
N LEU A 67 17.13 -8.01 8.57
CA LEU A 67 17.21 -9.43 8.22
C LEU A 67 15.82 -10.09 8.27
N PHE A 68 15.05 -9.77 9.31
CA PHE A 68 13.72 -10.30 9.50
C PHE A 68 12.75 -9.91 8.37
N ILE A 69 12.79 -8.67 7.88
CA ILE A 69 11.97 -8.21 6.74
C ILE A 69 12.26 -9.06 5.49
N ILE A 70 13.53 -9.27 5.18
CA ILE A 70 13.96 -10.01 3.99
C ILE A 70 13.50 -11.47 4.05
N TRP A 71 13.74 -12.16 5.17
CA TRP A 71 13.37 -13.57 5.32
C TRP A 71 11.89 -13.81 5.59
N SER A 72 11.21 -12.90 6.31
CA SER A 72 9.77 -13.03 6.55
C SER A 72 8.97 -12.93 5.25
N SER A 73 9.41 -12.11 4.29
CA SER A 73 8.77 -12.05 2.97
C SER A 73 8.82 -13.40 2.25
N PHE A 74 9.96 -14.08 2.27
CA PHE A 74 10.11 -15.43 1.72
C PHE A 74 9.18 -16.43 2.42
N ILE A 75 9.21 -16.48 3.76
CA ILE A 75 8.45 -17.45 4.55
C ILE A 75 6.94 -17.25 4.36
N LEU A 76 6.47 -16.00 4.41
CA LEU A 76 5.05 -15.68 4.28
C LEU A 76 4.51 -15.93 2.85
N THR A 77 5.31 -15.65 1.82
CA THR A 77 4.90 -15.94 0.43
C THR A 77 4.87 -17.42 0.15
N LEU A 78 5.85 -18.18 0.66
CA LEU A 78 5.90 -19.63 0.54
C LEU A 78 4.72 -20.29 1.28
N SER A 79 4.46 -19.88 2.52
CA SER A 79 3.35 -20.44 3.31
C SER A 79 1.99 -20.14 2.68
N ALA A 80 1.79 -18.92 2.17
CA ALA A 80 0.58 -18.57 1.41
C ALA A 80 0.42 -19.45 0.15
N GLY A 81 1.49 -19.68 -0.61
CA GLY A 81 1.47 -20.56 -1.78
C GLY A 81 1.09 -22.00 -1.44
N ILE A 82 1.69 -22.57 -0.39
CA ILE A 82 1.38 -23.93 0.08
C ILE A 82 -0.08 -24.03 0.54
N LEU A 83 -0.57 -23.06 1.32
CA LEU A 83 -1.96 -23.04 1.79
C LEU A 83 -2.96 -22.99 0.63
N LEU A 84 -2.68 -22.19 -0.40
CA LEU A 84 -3.55 -22.07 -1.59
C LEU A 84 -3.68 -23.39 -2.36
N ILE A 85 -2.59 -24.15 -2.49
CA ILE A 85 -2.59 -25.48 -3.13
C ILE A 85 -3.25 -26.52 -2.22
N TRP A 86 -3.05 -26.41 -0.91
CA TRP A 86 -3.61 -27.35 0.05
C TRP A 86 -5.14 -27.31 0.12
N PHE A 87 -5.76 -26.17 -0.15
CA PHE A 87 -7.23 -26.06 -0.24
C PHE A 87 -7.84 -26.75 -1.48
N GLN A 88 -7.03 -27.25 -2.42
CA GLN A 88 -7.45 -28.07 -3.58
C GLN A 88 -8.64 -27.46 -4.35
N ARG A 89 -8.60 -26.14 -4.56
CA ARG A 89 -9.61 -25.43 -5.36
C ARG A 89 -8.99 -25.15 -6.74
N PRO A 90 -9.63 -25.58 -7.85
CA PRO A 90 -9.03 -25.48 -9.19
C PRO A 90 -8.74 -24.02 -9.61
N ALA A 91 -9.47 -23.05 -9.06
CA ALA A 91 -9.24 -21.62 -9.31
C ALA A 91 -8.02 -21.06 -8.57
N THR A 92 -7.59 -21.66 -7.46
CA THR A 92 -6.49 -21.15 -6.62
C THR A 92 -5.17 -21.86 -6.85
N ASP A 93 -5.17 -23.05 -7.44
CA ASP A 93 -3.97 -23.86 -7.65
C ASP A 93 -2.92 -23.14 -8.51
N GLY A 94 -3.35 -22.48 -9.58
CA GLY A 94 -2.46 -21.68 -10.44
C GLY A 94 -1.84 -20.48 -9.72
N VAL A 95 -2.62 -19.81 -8.86
CA VAL A 95 -2.13 -18.68 -8.04
C VAL A 95 -1.15 -19.19 -6.99
N GLY A 96 -1.43 -20.34 -6.36
CA GLY A 96 -0.53 -20.98 -5.41
C GLY A 96 0.81 -21.35 -6.03
N ALA A 97 0.81 -21.94 -7.23
CA ALA A 97 2.03 -22.25 -7.97
C ALA A 97 2.85 -20.98 -8.28
N LEU A 98 2.20 -19.89 -8.71
CA LEU A 98 2.86 -18.60 -8.97
C LEU A 98 3.49 -18.01 -7.70
N PHE A 99 2.80 -18.12 -6.55
CA PHE A 99 3.34 -17.69 -5.25
C PHE A 99 4.57 -18.49 -4.84
N ILE A 100 4.62 -19.79 -5.11
CA ILE A 100 5.80 -20.62 -4.84
C ILE A 100 6.98 -20.20 -5.72
N VAL A 101 6.76 -19.99 -7.02
CA VAL A 101 7.81 -19.49 -7.93
C VAL A 101 8.33 -18.13 -7.45
N PHE A 102 7.44 -17.23 -7.06
CA PHE A 102 7.80 -15.94 -6.51
C PHE A 102 8.55 -16.05 -5.17
N ALA A 103 8.16 -16.99 -4.30
CA ALA A 103 8.86 -17.28 -3.06
C ALA A 103 10.29 -17.77 -3.34
N ILE A 104 10.49 -18.69 -4.28
CA ILE A 104 11.84 -19.16 -4.67
C ILE A 104 12.69 -17.96 -5.13
N GLY A 105 12.13 -17.08 -5.97
CA GLY A 105 12.81 -15.85 -6.39
C GLY A 105 13.19 -14.95 -5.20
N ASN A 106 12.27 -14.71 -4.28
CA ASN A 106 12.53 -13.94 -3.06
C ASN A 106 13.58 -14.59 -2.15
N GLY A 107 13.60 -15.92 -2.06
CA GLY A 107 14.58 -16.68 -1.29
C GLY A 107 15.98 -16.56 -1.88
N LEU A 108 16.11 -16.69 -3.20
CA LEU A 108 17.38 -16.47 -3.91
C LEU A 108 17.86 -15.01 -3.75
N TYR A 109 16.94 -14.05 -3.89
CA TYR A 109 17.23 -12.64 -3.65
C TYR A 109 17.66 -12.39 -2.20
N ALA A 110 16.99 -13.02 -1.23
CA ALA A 110 17.32 -12.93 0.19
C ALA A 110 18.75 -13.44 0.46
N CYS A 111 19.13 -14.58 -0.09
CA CYS A 111 20.48 -15.13 0.03
C CYS A 111 21.54 -14.17 -0.54
N TRP A 112 21.29 -13.59 -1.72
CA TRP A 112 22.21 -12.66 -2.36
C TRP A 112 22.35 -11.33 -1.60
N VAL A 113 21.23 -10.75 -1.16
CA VAL A 113 21.23 -9.45 -0.47
C VAL A 113 21.72 -9.55 0.97
N THR A 114 21.68 -10.74 1.60
CA THR A 114 22.10 -10.95 2.99
C THR A 114 23.53 -10.45 3.23
N GLN A 115 24.43 -10.57 2.25
CA GLN A 115 25.80 -10.05 2.35
C GLN A 115 25.87 -8.52 2.52
N ARG A 116 24.90 -7.78 1.99
CA ARG A 116 24.83 -6.30 2.04
C ARG A 116 24.03 -5.76 3.23
N THR A 117 23.40 -6.64 4.02
CA THR A 117 22.53 -6.23 5.13
C THR A 117 23.27 -5.46 6.22
N GLY A 118 24.54 -5.78 6.47
CA GLY A 118 25.36 -5.06 7.46
C GLY A 118 25.55 -3.57 7.13
N PHE A 119 25.70 -3.23 5.85
CA PHE A 119 25.78 -1.84 5.40
C PHE A 119 24.42 -1.14 5.49
N CYS A 120 23.36 -1.80 5.02
CA CYS A 120 21.99 -1.31 5.12
C CYS A 120 21.61 -0.96 6.56
N SER A 121 21.96 -1.84 7.51
CA SER A 121 21.63 -1.61 8.91
C SER A 121 22.36 -0.41 9.53
N LYS A 122 23.64 -0.20 9.18
CA LYS A 122 24.39 0.98 9.62
C LYS A 122 23.77 2.28 9.09
N ILE A 123 23.38 2.31 7.82
CA ILE A 123 22.66 3.45 7.23
C ILE A 123 21.32 3.65 7.93
N PHE A 124 20.58 2.57 8.17
CA PHE A 124 19.26 2.64 8.77
C PHE A 124 19.32 3.17 10.23
N MET A 125 20.32 2.73 11.00
CA MET A 125 20.63 3.29 12.33
C MET A 125 20.89 4.80 12.27
N LYS A 126 21.68 5.25 11.28
CA LYS A 126 21.96 6.67 11.09
C LYS A 126 20.72 7.47 10.66
N ALA A 127 19.85 6.89 9.84
CA ALA A 127 18.58 7.50 9.47
C ALA A 127 17.60 7.64 10.64
N LEU A 128 17.69 6.75 11.66
CA LEU A 128 16.87 6.80 12.86
C LEU A 128 17.40 7.75 13.93
N GLU A 129 18.64 8.21 13.84
CA GLU A 129 19.27 9.12 14.82
C GLU A 129 18.44 10.39 15.08
N PRO A 130 17.89 11.09 14.07
CA PRO A 130 17.06 12.28 14.30
C PRO A 130 15.71 11.97 14.98
N VAL A 131 15.21 10.75 14.87
CA VAL A 131 13.89 10.35 15.43
C VAL A 131 13.90 10.47 16.95
N SER A 132 15.04 10.18 17.59
CA SER A 132 15.22 10.35 19.04
C SER A 132 14.98 11.79 19.53
N LYS A 133 15.19 12.79 18.66
CA LYS A 133 14.98 14.22 18.97
C LYS A 133 13.52 14.65 18.84
N PHE A 134 12.68 13.82 18.21
CA PHE A 134 11.28 14.11 17.92
C PHE A 134 10.38 12.94 18.34
N PRO A 135 10.06 12.81 19.65
CA PRO A 135 9.21 11.73 20.14
C PRO A 135 7.81 11.73 19.50
N ASP A 136 7.31 12.92 19.10
CA ASP A 136 6.00 13.11 18.49
C ASP A 136 5.93 12.76 16.99
N LEU A 137 7.04 12.31 16.38
CA LEU A 137 7.08 11.96 14.95
C LEU A 137 6.18 10.76 14.63
N ASN A 138 5.89 9.94 15.63
CA ASN A 138 5.17 8.69 15.49
C ASN A 138 3.65 8.90 15.50
N LEU A 139 3.19 10.00 16.11
CA LEU A 139 1.79 10.29 16.33
C LEU A 139 1.00 10.40 15.00
N PRO A 140 1.46 11.14 13.97
CA PRO A 140 0.82 11.12 12.64
C PRO A 140 0.72 9.73 12.02
N THR A 141 1.73 8.88 12.24
CA THR A 141 1.75 7.52 11.70
C THR A 141 0.68 6.65 12.35
N TYR A 142 0.50 6.79 13.67
CA TYR A 142 -0.55 6.08 14.41
C TYR A 142 -1.96 6.56 14.02
N TRP A 143 -2.15 7.86 13.78
CA TRP A 143 -3.41 8.39 13.24
C TRP A 143 -3.73 7.82 11.87
N MET A 144 -2.73 7.69 10.99
CA MET A 144 -2.92 7.08 9.66
C MET A 144 -3.22 5.59 9.73
N LEU A 145 -2.58 4.85 10.64
CA LEU A 145 -2.94 3.46 10.91
C LEU A 145 -4.40 3.35 11.36
N GLY A 146 -4.81 4.14 12.36
CA GLY A 146 -6.19 4.19 12.87
C GLY A 146 -7.22 4.48 11.77
N ALA A 147 -6.97 5.51 10.96
CA ALA A 147 -7.79 5.84 9.80
C ALA A 147 -7.87 4.68 8.79
N GLY A 148 -6.76 3.98 8.57
CA GLY A 148 -6.70 2.80 7.73
C GLY A 148 -7.59 1.66 8.22
N PHE A 149 -7.61 1.38 9.53
CA PHE A 149 -8.52 0.39 10.11
C PHE A 149 -9.99 0.77 9.92
N CYS A 150 -10.36 2.01 10.24
CA CYS A 150 -11.73 2.48 10.01
C CYS A 150 -12.14 2.36 8.54
N TRP A 151 -11.23 2.71 7.63
CA TRP A 151 -11.46 2.59 6.20
C TRP A 151 -11.62 1.13 5.74
N MET A 152 -10.82 0.20 6.29
CA MET A 152 -10.98 -1.23 6.05
C MET A 152 -12.36 -1.72 6.49
N SER A 153 -12.84 -1.36 7.68
CA SER A 153 -14.18 -1.74 8.14
C SER A 153 -15.28 -1.20 7.21
N PHE A 154 -15.17 0.06 6.77
CA PHE A 154 -16.11 0.62 5.79
C PHE A 154 -16.06 -0.10 4.44
N TRP A 155 -14.87 -0.47 4.00
CA TRP A 155 -14.66 -1.21 2.76
C TRP A 155 -15.30 -2.61 2.81
N VAL A 156 -15.18 -3.32 3.93
CA VAL A 156 -15.80 -4.64 4.12
C VAL A 156 -17.34 -4.56 4.02
N LEU A 157 -17.95 -3.54 4.63
CA LEU A 157 -19.38 -3.29 4.50
C LEU A 157 -19.78 -2.96 3.05
N ALA A 158 -18.97 -2.19 2.34
CA ALA A 158 -19.22 -1.89 0.92
C ALA A 158 -19.12 -3.12 0.03
N VAL A 159 -18.20 -4.05 0.31
CA VAL A 159 -18.11 -5.34 -0.42
C VAL A 159 -19.38 -6.16 -0.22
N ILE A 160 -19.90 -6.24 1.01
CA ILE A 160 -21.15 -6.96 1.28
C ILE A 160 -22.31 -6.34 0.47
N GLY A 161 -22.46 -5.01 0.49
CA GLY A 161 -23.48 -4.32 -0.30
C GLY A 161 -23.30 -4.46 -1.82
N SER A 162 -22.08 -4.72 -2.30
CA SER A 162 -21.81 -4.92 -3.72
C SER A 162 -22.30 -6.26 -4.29
N LEU A 163 -22.52 -7.26 -3.42
CA LEU A 163 -22.93 -8.60 -3.85
C LEU A 163 -24.33 -8.65 -4.48
N ASN A 164 -25.18 -7.64 -4.22
CA ASN A 164 -26.52 -7.53 -4.78
C ASN A 164 -26.58 -6.93 -6.20
N PHE A 165 -25.46 -6.46 -6.75
CA PHE A 165 -25.45 -5.82 -8.07
C PHE A 165 -25.33 -6.85 -9.21
N TYR A 166 -25.73 -6.42 -10.42
CA TYR A 166 -25.69 -7.26 -11.63
C TYR A 166 -24.26 -7.62 -12.10
N VAL A 167 -23.24 -6.83 -11.70
CA VAL A 167 -21.82 -7.06 -12.05
C VAL A 167 -20.88 -7.08 -10.83
N PRO A 168 -21.03 -8.05 -9.90
CA PRO A 168 -20.23 -8.09 -8.67
C PRO A 168 -18.70 -8.09 -8.89
N PRO A 169 -18.13 -8.85 -9.84
CA PRO A 169 -16.66 -8.92 -10.00
C PRO A 169 -16.02 -7.58 -10.35
N LEU A 170 -16.63 -6.81 -11.26
CA LEU A 170 -16.09 -5.51 -11.68
C LEU A 170 -16.15 -4.49 -10.54
N ILE A 171 -17.23 -4.53 -9.75
CA ILE A 171 -17.39 -3.67 -8.58
C ILE A 171 -16.35 -4.02 -7.51
N ILE A 172 -16.13 -5.30 -7.23
CA ILE A 172 -15.12 -5.76 -6.28
C ILE A 172 -13.73 -5.32 -6.73
N ILE A 173 -13.39 -5.42 -8.03
CA ILE A 173 -12.12 -4.92 -8.56
C ILE A 173 -11.99 -3.40 -8.34
N ALA A 174 -13.03 -2.62 -8.65
CA ALA A 174 -13.03 -1.19 -8.40
C ALA A 174 -12.86 -0.84 -6.91
N LEU A 175 -13.49 -1.61 -6.03
CA LEU A 175 -13.33 -1.49 -4.58
C LEU A 175 -11.90 -1.81 -4.13
N ILE A 176 -11.27 -2.86 -4.66
CA ILE A 176 -9.87 -3.21 -4.35
C ILE A 176 -8.93 -2.10 -4.84
N LEU A 177 -9.14 -1.57 -6.05
CA LEU A 177 -8.36 -0.45 -6.58
C LEU A 177 -8.51 0.80 -5.71
N SER A 178 -9.73 1.10 -5.27
CA SER A 178 -9.99 2.19 -4.33
C SER A 178 -9.22 1.99 -3.02
N LEU A 179 -9.23 0.77 -2.47
CA LEU A 179 -8.52 0.45 -1.24
C LEU A 179 -7.00 0.63 -1.40
N ALA A 180 -6.43 0.05 -2.45
CA ALA A 180 -5.00 0.16 -2.75
C ALA A 180 -4.58 1.63 -2.92
N TRP A 181 -5.37 2.41 -3.66
CA TRP A 181 -5.10 3.83 -3.84
C TRP A 181 -5.16 4.60 -2.52
N THR A 182 -6.18 4.37 -1.69
CA THR A 182 -6.28 5.03 -0.37
C THR A 182 -5.13 4.66 0.57
N ALA A 183 -4.67 3.41 0.54
CA ALA A 183 -3.50 2.98 1.31
C ALA A 183 -2.23 3.72 0.88
N GLU A 184 -2.02 3.88 -0.42
CA GLU A 184 -0.91 4.67 -0.96
C GLU A 184 -1.03 6.16 -0.60
N VAL A 185 -2.24 6.73 -0.58
CA VAL A 185 -2.45 8.12 -0.12
C VAL A 185 -2.06 8.27 1.35
N MET A 186 -2.51 7.39 2.23
CA MET A 186 -2.16 7.43 3.66
C MET A 186 -0.64 7.30 3.87
N ARG A 187 0.01 6.39 3.14
CA ARG A 187 1.47 6.22 3.16
C ARG A 187 2.20 7.49 2.72
N ASN A 188 1.74 8.11 1.63
CA ASN A 188 2.35 9.33 1.11
C ASN A 188 2.14 10.53 2.04
N VAL A 189 0.98 10.68 2.65
CA VAL A 189 0.73 11.73 3.65
C VAL A 189 1.65 11.57 4.87
N ALA A 190 1.85 10.34 5.36
CA ALA A 190 2.80 10.07 6.44
C ALA A 190 4.24 10.44 6.04
N ASN A 191 4.69 10.01 4.86
CA ASN A 191 6.03 10.31 4.34
C ASN A 191 6.27 11.81 4.14
N LEU A 192 5.29 12.54 3.60
CA LEU A 192 5.34 13.99 3.44
C LEU A 192 5.48 14.70 4.79
N THR A 193 4.74 14.24 5.79
CA THR A 193 4.78 14.79 7.15
C THR A 193 6.17 14.61 7.77
N VAL A 194 6.69 13.38 7.72
CA VAL A 194 8.01 13.04 8.29
C VAL A 194 9.14 13.75 7.54
N SER A 195 9.11 13.75 6.21
CA SER A 195 10.10 14.44 5.37
C SER A 195 10.14 15.94 5.66
N ARG A 196 8.98 16.59 5.86
CA ARG A 196 8.93 18.01 6.21
C ARG A 196 9.56 18.30 7.56
N VAL A 197 9.24 17.51 8.59
CA VAL A 197 9.82 17.70 9.93
C VAL A 197 11.34 17.54 9.90
N ILE A 198 11.83 16.50 9.23
CA ILE A 198 13.27 16.22 9.12
C ILE A 198 13.99 17.29 8.28
N SER A 199 13.41 17.72 7.16
CA SER A 199 14.00 18.77 6.32
C SER A 199 14.08 20.12 7.03
N LEU A 200 13.07 20.52 7.81
CA LEU A 200 13.10 21.74 8.62
C LEU A 200 14.18 21.66 9.70
N TYR A 201 14.40 20.48 10.27
CA TYR A 201 15.46 20.25 11.23
C TYR A 201 16.85 20.42 10.60
N TYR A 202 17.12 19.75 9.47
CA TYR A 202 18.44 19.81 8.82
C TYR A 202 18.75 21.16 8.17
N LEU A 203 17.76 21.79 7.52
CA LEU A 203 17.99 23.02 6.75
C LEU A 203 17.89 24.30 7.59
N ARG A 204 17.09 24.29 8.66
CA ARG A 204 16.80 25.49 9.45
C ARG A 204 17.13 25.33 10.94
N GLY A 205 17.58 24.15 11.39
CA GLY A 205 17.84 23.88 12.80
C GLY A 205 16.58 23.95 13.68
N MET A 206 15.38 24.02 13.10
CA MET A 206 14.15 24.26 13.85
C MET A 206 13.50 22.93 14.28
N GLN A 207 13.12 22.86 15.56
CA GLN A 207 12.24 21.81 16.05
C GLN A 207 10.78 22.19 15.77
N SER A 208 10.27 21.80 14.59
CA SER A 208 8.87 22.04 14.24
C SER A 208 7.95 21.06 14.95
N ASN A 209 6.79 21.54 15.40
CA ASN A 209 5.71 20.69 15.88
C ASN A 209 5.21 19.76 14.73
N THR A 210 5.17 18.46 14.99
CA THR A 210 4.78 17.42 14.02
C THR A 210 3.31 17.53 13.64
N GLN A 211 2.44 17.96 14.57
CA GLN A 211 1.01 18.18 14.33
C GLN A 211 0.74 19.28 13.31
N PHE A 212 1.52 20.36 13.36
CA PHE A 212 1.40 21.46 12.40
C PHE A 212 1.77 20.99 10.98
N CYS A 213 2.85 20.22 10.86
CA CYS A 213 3.25 19.64 9.57
C CYS A 213 2.21 18.65 9.04
N PHE A 214 1.62 17.83 9.92
CA PHE A 214 0.57 16.88 9.58
C PHE A 214 -0.71 17.58 9.09
N ARG A 215 -1.19 18.60 9.83
CA ARG A 215 -2.36 19.40 9.42
C ARG A 215 -2.13 20.09 8.07
N ARG A 216 -0.90 20.56 7.82
CA ARG A 216 -0.53 21.15 6.52
C ARG A 216 -0.48 20.10 5.41
N ALA A 217 0.02 18.90 5.69
CA ALA A 217 0.03 17.80 4.73
C ALA A 217 -1.40 17.41 4.32
N LEU A 218 -2.32 17.33 5.28
CA LEU A 218 -3.74 17.01 5.05
C LEU A 218 -4.53 18.15 4.38
N SER A 219 -4.13 19.40 4.50
CA SER A 219 -4.87 20.52 3.91
C SER A 219 -4.31 20.95 2.55
N LYS A 220 -3.02 21.29 2.50
CA LYS A 220 -2.40 21.88 1.30
C LYS A 220 -1.80 20.85 0.35
N ASN A 221 -1.19 19.79 0.90
CA ASN A 221 -0.45 18.82 0.09
C ASN A 221 -1.27 17.57 -0.24
N LEU A 222 -2.51 17.48 0.23
CA LEU A 222 -3.36 16.31 0.05
C LEU A 222 -3.67 16.05 -1.44
N GLY A 223 -3.95 17.10 -2.21
CA GLY A 223 -4.17 16.98 -3.65
C GLY A 223 -2.96 16.42 -4.40
N SER A 224 -1.77 16.92 -4.08
CA SER A 224 -0.50 16.41 -4.62
C SER A 224 -0.25 14.96 -4.20
N ALA A 225 -0.47 14.63 -2.92
CA ALA A 225 -0.36 13.27 -2.41
C ALA A 225 -1.30 12.30 -3.14
N CYS A 226 -2.55 12.70 -3.37
CA CYS A 226 -3.55 11.92 -4.08
C CYS A 226 -3.17 11.64 -5.54
N LEU A 227 -2.68 12.65 -6.25
CA LEU A 227 -2.20 12.49 -7.63
C LEU A 227 -0.93 11.64 -7.66
N GLY A 228 0.00 11.87 -6.73
CA GLY A 228 1.21 11.07 -6.55
C GLY A 228 0.90 9.58 -6.33
N SER A 229 -0.03 9.26 -5.44
CA SER A 229 -0.44 7.87 -5.17
C SER A 229 -1.11 7.17 -6.36
N LEU A 230 -1.65 7.92 -7.32
CA LEU A 230 -2.23 7.34 -8.55
C LEU A 230 -1.16 7.14 -9.63
N PHE A 231 -0.37 8.18 -9.89
CA PHE A 231 0.55 8.18 -11.03
C PHE A 231 1.90 7.52 -10.71
N VAL A 232 2.46 7.71 -9.51
CA VAL A 232 3.80 7.19 -9.19
C VAL A 232 3.89 5.66 -9.35
N PRO A 233 2.97 4.84 -8.82
CA PRO A 233 3.02 3.40 -8.99
C PRO A 233 2.83 2.97 -10.46
N ALA A 234 1.91 3.62 -11.18
CA ALA A 234 1.65 3.32 -12.59
C ALA A 234 2.89 3.58 -13.45
N ILE A 235 3.59 4.68 -13.18
CA ILE A 235 4.77 5.03 -13.95
C ILE A 235 5.97 4.13 -13.58
N GLU A 236 6.14 3.74 -12.31
CA GLU A 236 7.19 2.80 -11.91
C GLU A 236 6.97 1.40 -12.51
N ALA A 237 5.72 0.93 -12.56
CA ALA A 237 5.37 -0.31 -13.26
C ALA A 237 5.75 -0.25 -14.74
N LEU A 238 5.46 0.88 -15.39
CA LEU A 238 5.81 1.09 -16.80
C LEU A 238 7.33 1.16 -17.03
N ARG A 239 8.11 1.68 -16.08
CA ARG A 239 9.59 1.60 -16.14
C ARG A 239 10.11 0.18 -16.05
N ILE A 240 9.55 -0.64 -15.15
CA ILE A 240 9.97 -2.04 -15.00
C ILE A 240 9.64 -2.81 -16.28
N LEU A 241 8.44 -2.62 -16.83
CA LEU A 241 8.05 -3.21 -18.11
C LEU A 241 8.98 -2.77 -19.25
N ALA A 242 9.26 -1.47 -19.35
CA ALA A 242 10.17 -0.94 -20.36
C ALA A 242 11.60 -1.51 -20.25
N ARG A 243 12.15 -1.60 -19.04
CA ARG A 243 13.48 -2.21 -18.82
C ARG A 243 13.47 -3.71 -19.12
N GLY A 244 12.39 -4.41 -18.76
CA GLY A 244 12.21 -5.83 -19.08
C GLY A 244 12.17 -6.06 -20.59
N LEU A 245 11.43 -5.23 -21.32
CA LEU A 245 11.38 -5.27 -22.78
C LEU A 245 12.77 -4.98 -23.39
N ASN A 246 13.47 -3.93 -22.93
CA ASN A 246 14.82 -3.63 -23.41
C ASN A 246 15.86 -4.73 -23.10
N LEU A 247 15.64 -5.57 -22.10
CA LEU A 247 16.51 -6.72 -21.81
C LEU A 247 16.19 -7.95 -22.68
N LEU A 248 15.00 -7.99 -23.28
CA LEU A 248 14.53 -9.04 -24.19
C LEU A 248 14.78 -8.68 -25.67
N GLU A 249 15.65 -7.70 -25.93
CA GLU A 249 15.92 -7.19 -27.26
C GLU A 249 16.43 -8.29 -28.19
N GLY A 250 15.53 -8.71 -29.09
CA GLY A 250 15.73 -9.58 -30.24
C GLY A 250 14.81 -9.11 -31.36
N GLU A 251 15.36 -9.03 -32.58
CA GLU A 251 14.89 -8.68 -33.95
C GLU A 251 13.58 -7.89 -34.25
N ASP A 252 12.68 -7.59 -33.31
CA ASP A 252 11.38 -6.95 -33.60
C ASP A 252 11.37 -5.41 -33.40
N GLU A 253 12.05 -4.66 -34.27
CA GLU A 253 12.26 -3.20 -34.21
C GLU A 253 10.98 -2.32 -34.04
N PHE A 254 9.80 -2.81 -34.45
CA PHE A 254 8.58 -2.00 -34.48
C PHE A 254 7.90 -1.83 -33.11
N MET A 255 7.94 -2.87 -32.26
CA MET A 255 7.34 -2.81 -30.91
C MET A 255 8.18 -1.94 -29.95
N PHE A 256 9.47 -1.81 -30.23
CA PHE A 256 10.43 -1.03 -29.45
C PHE A 256 10.37 0.48 -29.69
N SER A 257 9.96 0.93 -30.89
CA SER A 257 9.81 2.37 -31.20
C SER A 257 8.70 3.04 -30.38
N CYS A 258 7.55 2.37 -30.23
CA CYS A 258 6.46 2.84 -29.37
C CYS A 258 6.84 2.83 -27.88
N ALA A 259 7.58 1.81 -27.43
CA ALA A 259 8.10 1.75 -26.06
C ALA A 259 9.07 2.90 -25.77
N HIS A 260 9.99 3.21 -26.69
CA HIS A 260 10.90 4.35 -26.58
C HIS A 260 10.20 5.70 -26.58
N CYS A 261 9.15 5.86 -27.38
CA CYS A 261 8.35 7.09 -27.40
C CYS A 261 7.60 7.28 -26.09
N CYS A 262 6.93 6.24 -25.59
CA CYS A 262 6.25 6.25 -24.28
C CYS A 262 7.24 6.52 -23.14
N LEU A 263 8.44 5.92 -23.17
CA LEU A 263 9.50 6.16 -22.21
C LEU A 263 9.97 7.63 -22.18
N ARG A 264 10.14 8.27 -23.34
CA ARG A 264 10.54 9.69 -23.41
C ARG A 264 9.44 10.63 -22.91
N VAL A 265 8.17 10.34 -23.22
CA VAL A 265 7.03 11.08 -22.67
C VAL A 265 6.98 10.92 -21.15
N MET A 266 7.19 9.70 -20.65
CA MET A 266 7.26 9.42 -19.21
C MET A 266 8.42 10.12 -18.52
N GLU A 267 9.61 10.11 -19.11
CA GLU A 267 10.79 10.77 -18.55
C GLU A 267 10.63 12.30 -18.50
N SER A 268 9.96 12.88 -19.51
CA SER A 268 9.55 14.29 -19.50
C SER A 268 8.54 14.60 -18.40
N ILE A 269 7.55 13.70 -18.19
CA ILE A 269 6.60 13.79 -17.07
C ILE A 269 7.34 13.64 -15.73
N PHE A 270 8.35 12.78 -15.61
CA PHE A 270 9.14 12.64 -14.39
C PHE A 270 10.02 13.84 -14.09
N ARG A 271 10.71 14.40 -15.08
CA ARG A 271 11.51 15.61 -14.90
C ARG A 271 10.64 16.76 -14.39
N ARG A 272 9.38 16.81 -14.83
CA ARG A 272 8.38 17.79 -14.40
C ARG A 272 7.59 17.37 -13.14
N GLY A 273 7.44 16.10 -12.82
CA GLY A 273 6.63 15.60 -11.71
C GLY A 273 7.43 15.38 -10.43
N ASN A 274 8.66 14.89 -10.57
CA ASN A 274 9.59 14.67 -9.45
C ASN A 274 10.01 16.01 -8.81
N GLY A 275 10.00 17.10 -9.59
CA GLY A 275 10.22 18.47 -9.09
C GLY A 275 9.02 19.11 -8.38
N TRP A 276 7.81 18.54 -8.46
CA TRP A 276 6.58 19.23 -8.03
C TRP A 276 5.77 18.46 -6.96
N ALA A 277 5.79 17.12 -6.94
CA ALA A 277 4.96 16.38 -5.98
C ALA A 277 5.52 16.34 -4.55
N TYR A 278 6.86 16.28 -4.39
CA TYR A 278 7.54 16.15 -3.08
C TYR A 278 8.57 17.25 -2.79
N VAL A 279 9.15 17.90 -3.80
CA VAL A 279 10.18 18.94 -3.61
C VAL A 279 9.57 20.24 -3.07
N GLN A 280 8.31 20.53 -3.40
CA GLN A 280 7.59 21.71 -2.92
C GLN A 280 7.22 21.63 -1.41
N VAL A 281 7.54 20.52 -0.75
CA VAL A 281 7.41 20.37 0.71
C VAL A 281 8.48 21.16 1.46
N ILE A 282 9.52 21.64 0.77
CA ILE A 282 10.63 22.40 1.36
C ILE A 282 10.33 23.92 1.41
N GLN A 283 9.41 24.42 0.58
CA GLN A 283 8.99 25.83 0.56
C GLN A 283 7.70 26.06 1.40
#